data_AF-A0A937PIM4-F1
#
_entry.id   AF-A0A937PIM4-F1
#
_cell.length_a   1.000
_cell.length_b   1.000
_cell.length_c   1.000
_cell.angle_alpha   90.00
_cell.angle_beta   90.00
_cell.angle_gamma   90.00
#
_symmetry.space_group_name_H-M   'P 1'
#
loop_
_entity.id
_entity.type
_entity.pdbx_description
1 polymer ?
#
loop_
_entity_poly.entity_id
_entity_poly.type
_entity_poly.pdbx_seq_one_letter_code
_entity_poly.pdbx_strand_id
1 'polypeptide(L)'
;MHKEVARNSPCPCGSGKKFKKCCMLKNNLSPSFSWMNKDGIHFMVDGKEPTVEQYQKLTEEYQRQIRHSPVWEEMVREFGPEKAEELLKECRAKPG
;
A
#
# COMPACT_ATOMS: atom_id res chain seq x y z
N MET A 1 8.90 20.47 31.91
CA MET A 1 8.57 21.38 30.80
C MET A 1 8.85 20.67 29.47
N HIS A 2 7.85 20.09 28.82
CA HIS A 2 8.01 19.61 27.45
C HIS A 2 7.95 20.83 26.53
N LYS A 3 9.08 21.18 25.90
CA LYS A 3 9.13 22.24 24.89
C LYS A 3 8.36 21.75 23.66
N GLU A 4 7.09 22.11 23.56
CA GLU A 4 6.33 21.93 22.33
C GLU A 4 6.96 22.82 21.25
N VAL A 5 7.70 22.21 20.33
CA VAL A 5 8.35 22.95 19.24
C VAL A 5 7.26 23.41 18.28
N ALA A 6 7.07 24.73 18.19
CA ALA A 6 6.10 25.30 17.28
C ALA A 6 6.40 24.90 15.82
N ARG A 7 5.35 24.53 15.08
CA ARG A 7 5.41 23.98 13.72
C ARG A 7 6.28 24.80 12.75
N ASN A 8 6.27 26.13 12.87
CA ASN A 8 7.00 27.02 11.98
C ASN A 8 8.42 27.38 12.47
N SER A 9 8.80 27.01 13.68
CA SER A 9 10.11 27.32 14.26
C SER A 9 11.23 26.51 13.58
N PRO A 10 12.49 26.97 13.64
CA PRO A 10 13.65 26.18 13.23
C PRO A 10 13.65 24.82 13.95
N CYS A 11 13.96 23.77 13.20
CA CYS A 11 13.94 22.42 13.73
C CYS A 11 15.13 22.19 14.67
N PRO A 12 14.91 21.65 15.89
CA PRO A 12 15.98 21.46 16.89
C PRO A 12 17.03 20.42 16.49
N CYS A 13 16.80 19.63 15.42
CA CYS A 13 17.77 18.65 14.92
C CYS A 13 18.92 19.28 14.10
N GLY A 14 19.04 20.61 14.09
CA GLY A 14 20.13 21.31 13.38
C GLY A 14 20.02 21.32 11.85
N SER A 15 18.89 20.93 11.27
CA SER A 15 18.74 20.82 9.80
C SER A 15 18.56 22.15 9.08
N GLY A 16 18.38 23.26 9.80
CA GLY A 16 18.04 24.58 9.24
C GLY A 16 16.62 24.70 8.66
N LYS A 17 15.81 23.61 8.68
CA LYS A 17 14.43 23.59 8.16
C LYS A 17 13.41 23.95 9.24
N LYS A 18 12.20 24.39 8.87
CA LYS A 18 11.07 24.54 9.82
C LYS A 18 10.68 23.17 10.40
N PHE A 19 10.31 23.10 11.68
CA PHE A 19 9.97 21.85 12.39
C PHE A 19 8.90 21.03 11.64
N LYS A 20 7.85 21.69 11.13
CA LYS A 20 6.79 21.05 10.33
C LYS A 20 7.26 20.39 9.03
N LYS A 21 8.38 20.86 8.47
CA LYS A 21 8.99 20.34 7.24
C LYS A 21 10.20 19.44 7.52
N CYS A 22 10.46 19.10 8.79
CA CYS A 22 11.60 18.31 9.21
C CYS A 22 11.17 17.18 10.15
N CYS A 23 11.50 17.24 11.44
CA CYS A 23 11.20 16.16 12.39
C CYS A 23 9.70 15.84 12.52
N MET A 24 8.81 16.83 12.35
CA MET A 24 7.36 16.57 12.38
C MET A 24 6.90 15.73 11.18
N LEU A 25 7.49 15.95 10.00
CA LEU A 25 7.15 15.18 8.79
C LEU A 25 7.75 13.78 8.87
N LYS A 26 8.99 13.66 9.37
CA LYS A 26 9.66 12.37 9.59
C LYS A 26 8.91 11.46 10.56
N ASN A 27 8.28 12.04 11.59
CA ASN A 27 7.47 11.29 12.56
C ASN A 27 6.08 10.91 12.02
N ASN A 28 5.63 11.54 10.93
CA ASN A 28 4.35 11.26 10.24
C ASN A 28 4.56 10.53 8.91
N LEU A 29 5.74 9.93 8.67
CA LEU A 29 5.94 9.00 7.58
C LEU A 29 5.21 7.68 7.91
N SER A 30 3.87 7.70 7.90
CA SER A 30 3.13 6.57 7.35
C SER A 30 3.20 6.74 5.83
N PRO A 31 3.98 5.94 5.07
CA PRO A 31 4.15 6.14 3.64
C PRO A 31 2.90 5.80 2.80
N SER A 32 1.74 5.65 3.42
CA SER A 32 0.56 5.07 2.79
C SER A 32 -0.69 5.74 3.32
N PHE A 33 -1.24 6.69 2.56
CA PHE A 33 -2.65 7.01 2.73
C PHE A 33 -3.42 5.90 2.01
N SER A 34 -3.74 4.84 2.75
CA SER A 34 -4.58 3.74 2.28
C SER A 34 -6.02 4.01 2.71
N TRP A 35 -6.95 4.15 1.76
CA TRP A 35 -8.38 4.20 2.05
C TRP A 35 -9.09 2.99 1.47
N MET A 36 -10.07 2.47 2.23
CA MET A 36 -10.93 1.36 1.82
C MET A 36 -12.29 1.92 1.44
N ASN A 37 -12.72 1.65 0.22
CA ASN A 37 -14.09 1.89 -0.25
C ASN A 37 -14.71 0.57 -0.72
N LYS A 38 -15.99 0.60 -1.14
CA LYS A 38 -16.67 -0.57 -1.71
C LYS A 38 -15.96 -1.16 -2.94
N ASP A 39 -15.18 -0.33 -3.64
CA ASP A 39 -14.43 -0.71 -4.84
C ASP A 39 -13.02 -1.25 -4.53
N GLY A 40 -12.64 -1.37 -3.25
CA GLY A 40 -11.38 -1.96 -2.81
C GLY A 40 -10.46 -1.00 -2.04
N ILE A 41 -9.19 -1.41 -1.92
CA ILE A 41 -8.16 -0.67 -1.20
C ILE A 41 -7.40 0.21 -2.19
N HIS A 42 -7.46 1.52 -1.99
CA HIS A 42 -6.67 2.48 -2.76
C HIS A 42 -5.40 2.83 -2.00
N PHE A 43 -4.25 2.66 -2.64
CA PHE A 43 -2.95 3.04 -2.11
C PHE A 43 -2.43 4.29 -2.82
N MET A 44 -2.31 5.41 -2.10
CA MET A 44 -1.57 6.56 -2.59
C MET A 44 -0.12 6.44 -2.14
N VAL A 45 0.77 6.20 -3.10
CA VAL A 45 2.22 6.13 -2.89
C VAL A 45 2.87 7.36 -3.52
N ASP A 46 3.88 7.95 -2.87
CA ASP A 46 4.73 8.96 -3.51
C ASP A 46 5.24 8.37 -4.83
N GLY A 47 5.18 9.14 -5.93
CA GLY A 47 5.33 8.71 -7.33
C GLY A 47 6.67 8.10 -7.76
N LYS A 48 7.34 7.36 -6.88
CA LYS A 48 8.34 6.37 -7.23
C LYS A 48 7.61 5.10 -7.62
N GLU A 49 7.96 4.57 -8.80
CA GLU A 49 7.47 3.26 -9.21
C GLU A 49 7.76 2.23 -8.11
N PRO A 50 6.77 1.41 -7.72
CA PRO A 50 6.98 0.31 -6.81
C PRO A 50 8.14 -0.57 -7.27
N THR A 51 8.93 -1.07 -6.33
CA THR A 51 9.97 -2.06 -6.66
C THR A 51 9.33 -3.36 -7.12
N VAL A 52 10.08 -4.20 -7.82
CA VAL A 52 9.63 -5.56 -8.22
C VAL A 52 9.11 -6.35 -7.02
N GLU A 53 9.78 -6.25 -5.87
CA GLU A 53 9.36 -6.88 -4.62
C GLU A 53 8.02 -6.35 -4.11
N GLN A 54 7.75 -5.05 -4.28
CA GLN A 54 6.47 -4.47 -3.92
C GLN A 54 5.36 -4.94 -4.86
N TYR A 55 5.62 -5.05 -6.17
CA TYR A 55 4.67 -5.62 -7.13
C TYR A 55 4.36 -7.09 -6.87
N GLN A 56 5.36 -7.88 -6.46
CA GLN A 56 5.16 -9.26 -6.04
C GLN A 56 4.23 -9.34 -4.84
N LYS A 57 4.50 -8.55 -3.79
CA LYS A 57 3.62 -8.49 -2.60
C LYS A 57 2.20 -8.05 -2.93
N LEU A 58 2.04 -7.06 -3.81
CA LEU A 58 0.72 -6.63 -4.29
C LEU A 58 0.00 -7.73 -5.06
N THR A 59 0.73 -8.48 -5.89
CA THR A 59 0.20 -9.62 -6.64
C THR A 59 -0.26 -10.74 -5.71
N GLU A 60 0.56 -11.11 -4.73
CA GLU A 60 0.24 -12.14 -3.73
C GLU A 60 -1.00 -11.76 -2.91
N GLU A 61 -1.06 -10.51 -2.45
CA GLU A 61 -2.19 -10.00 -1.68
C GLU A 61 -3.47 -10.01 -2.51
N TYR A 62 -3.40 -9.58 -3.78
CA TYR A 62 -4.54 -9.63 -4.68
C TYR A 62 -5.05 -11.05 -4.90
N GLN A 63 -4.15 -12.00 -5.17
CA GLN A 63 -4.51 -13.41 -5.34
C GLN A 63 -5.13 -13.99 -4.06
N ARG A 64 -4.61 -13.61 -2.88
CA ARG A 64 -5.20 -13.99 -1.59
C ARG A 64 -6.62 -13.47 -1.43
N GLN A 65 -6.87 -12.22 -1.80
CA GLN A 65 -8.21 -11.63 -1.74
C GLN A 65 -9.19 -12.35 -2.67
N ILE A 66 -8.76 -12.70 -3.89
CA ILE A 66 -9.60 -13.51 -4.78
C ILE A 66 -9.95 -14.83 -4.10
N ARG A 67 -8.98 -15.58 -3.55
CA ARG A 67 -9.24 -16.88 -2.89
C ARG A 67 -10.25 -16.79 -1.74
N HIS A 68 -10.36 -15.63 -1.08
CA HIS A 68 -11.30 -15.40 0.02
C HIS A 68 -12.62 -14.74 -0.44
N SER A 69 -12.80 -14.54 -1.75
CA SER A 69 -13.99 -13.91 -2.32
C SER A 69 -15.00 -14.93 -2.86
N PRO A 70 -16.30 -14.58 -2.96
CA PRO A 70 -17.31 -15.43 -3.59
C PRO A 70 -16.99 -15.78 -5.05
N VAL A 71 -16.22 -14.94 -5.74
CA VAL A 71 -15.79 -15.17 -7.13
C VAL A 71 -14.90 -16.41 -7.22
N TRP A 72 -14.10 -16.71 -6.19
CA TRP A 72 -13.27 -17.92 -6.18
C TRP A 72 -14.11 -19.19 -6.08
N GLU A 73 -15.16 -19.18 -5.26
CA GLU A 73 -16.11 -20.29 -5.18
C GLU A 73 -16.78 -20.54 -6.54
N GLU A 74 -17.14 -19.47 -7.25
CA GLU A 74 -17.68 -19.55 -8.60
C GLU A 74 -16.65 -20.10 -9.61
N MET A 75 -15.42 -19.61 -9.58
CA MET A 75 -14.34 -20.10 -10.44
C MET A 75 -14.07 -21.60 -10.23
N VAL A 76 -14.01 -22.05 -8.98
CA VAL A 76 -13.81 -23.48 -8.66
C VAL A 76 -15.02 -24.30 -9.12
N ARG A 77 -16.24 -23.79 -8.96
CA ARG A 77 -17.48 -24.45 -9.40
C ARG A 77 -17.54 -24.62 -10.92
N GLU A 78 -17.06 -23.65 -11.70
CA GLU A 78 -17.13 -23.69 -13.16
C GLU A 78 -15.95 -24.41 -13.82
N PHE A 79 -14.72 -24.14 -13.37
CA PHE A 79 -13.50 -24.62 -14.03
C PHE A 79 -12.82 -25.78 -13.31
N GLY A 80 -13.23 -26.08 -12.08
CA GLY A 80 -12.54 -27.00 -11.20
C GLY A 80 -11.34 -26.35 -10.48
N PRO A 81 -10.89 -26.94 -9.36
CA PRO A 81 -9.89 -26.32 -8.50
C PRO A 81 -8.52 -26.13 -9.17
N GLU A 82 -8.08 -27.08 -9.99
CA GLU A 82 -6.77 -27.00 -10.67
C GLU A 82 -6.73 -25.85 -11.68
N LYS A 83 -7.75 -25.76 -12.53
CA LYS A 83 -7.84 -24.73 -13.56
C LYS A 83 -8.12 -23.35 -12.97
N ALA A 84 -8.90 -23.27 -11.89
CA ALA A 84 -9.09 -22.02 -11.15
C ALA A 84 -7.75 -21.49 -10.59
N GLU A 85 -6.89 -22.37 -10.07
CA GLU A 85 -5.56 -21.99 -9.58
C GLU A 85 -4.61 -21.57 -10.72
N GLU A 86 -4.68 -22.20 -11.89
CA GLU A 86 -3.94 -21.75 -13.08
C GLU A 86 -4.38 -20.34 -13.52
N LEU A 87 -5.68 -20.09 -13.60
CA LEU A 87 -6.23 -18.77 -13.94
C LEU A 87 -5.83 -17.70 -12.91
N LEU A 88 -5.80 -18.04 -11.62
CA LEU A 88 -5.39 -17.12 -10.57
C LEU A 88 -3.92 -16.69 -10.71
N LYS A 89 -3.03 -17.56 -11.20
CA LYS A 89 -1.61 -17.22 -11.42
C LYS A 89 -1.42 -16.15 -12.50
N GLU A 90 -2.37 -16.00 -13.43
CA GLU A 90 -2.32 -14.97 -14.46
C GLU A 90 -2.66 -13.57 -13.90
N CYS A 91 -3.38 -13.52 -12.78
CA CYS A 91 -3.73 -12.29 -12.07
C CYS A 91 -2.51 -11.70 -11.36
N ARG A 92 -1.71 -10.90 -12.08
CA ARG A 92 -0.52 -10.20 -11.58
C ARG A 92 -0.60 -8.70 -11.76
N ALA A 93 -0.14 -7.95 -10.75
CA ALA A 93 0.04 -6.52 -10.84
C ALA A 93 1.18 -6.20 -11.84
N LYS A 94 0.97 -5.22 -12.70
CA LYS A 94 1.98 -4.75 -13.67
C LYS A 94 2.21 -3.24 -13.50
N PRO A 95 3.40 -2.74 -13.83
CA PRO A 95 3.62 -1.29 -13.97
C PRO A 95 2.68 -0.73 -15.05
N GLY A 96 2.11 0.45 -14.78
CA GLY A 96 1.26 1.19 -15.71
C GLY A 96 2.06 2.13 -16.61
#